data_AF-A0A6V7LT93-F1
#
_entry.id   AF-A0A6V7LT93-F1
#
_cell.length_a   1.000
_cell.length_b   1.000
_cell.length_c   1.000
_cell.angle_alpha   90.00
_cell.angle_beta   90.00
_cell.angle_gamma   90.00
#
_symmetry.space_group_name_H-M   'P 1'
#
loop_
_entity.id
_entity.type
_entity.pdbx_description
1 polymer ?
#
loop_
_entity_poly.entity_id
_entity_poly.type
_entity_poly.pdbx_seq_one_letter_code
_entity_poly.pdbx_strand_id
1 'polypeptide(L)'
;MSHHSDDNMLIATTDSFWEPNNYKRTTKRIEDGHKLCDSLIALVQERAEIEKTYAKALKGWSKSWNEKIEKGPEYGTTEAAWKGALVESDRLCDLHLRVKENLCDDIIQQVKTWQKDTYHK
;
A
#
# COMPACT_ATOMS: atom_id res chain seq x y z
N MET A 1 61.32 17.74 -9.43
CA MET A 1 61.11 16.33 -9.81
C MET A 1 60.59 15.61 -8.59
N SER A 2 59.65 14.67 -8.61
CA SER A 2 58.58 14.25 -9.52
C SER A 2 57.86 13.14 -8.74
N HIS A 3 56.58 12.91 -9.04
CA HIS A 3 55.77 11.77 -8.62
C HIS A 3 55.35 11.69 -7.14
N HIS A 4 54.32 12.46 -6.79
CA HIS A 4 53.19 11.83 -6.08
C HIS A 4 52.47 10.94 -7.10
N SER A 5 52.67 9.63 -7.00
CA SER A 5 51.97 8.64 -7.81
C SER A 5 50.53 8.50 -7.31
N ASP A 6 49.64 9.36 -7.81
CA ASP A 6 48.19 9.18 -7.79
C ASP A 6 47.73 7.99 -8.68
N ASP A 7 48.68 7.25 -9.28
CA ASP A 7 48.41 6.09 -10.13
C ASP A 7 47.66 4.96 -9.41
N ASN A 8 47.80 4.84 -8.08
CA ASN A 8 47.03 3.86 -7.29
C ASN A 8 45.57 4.27 -7.05
N MET A 9 45.20 5.54 -7.30
CA MET A 9 43.81 6.00 -7.17
C MET A 9 42.97 5.69 -8.42
N LEU A 10 43.63 5.36 -9.53
CA LEU A 10 43.02 5.04 -10.82
C LEU A 10 42.93 3.53 -11.11
N ILE A 11 43.40 2.68 -10.19
CA ILE A 11 43.24 1.23 -10.33
C ILE A 11 41.78 0.89 -10.03
N ALA A 12 41.06 0.49 -11.09
CA ALA A 12 39.74 -0.09 -10.96
C ALA A 12 39.79 -1.23 -9.93
N THR A 13 39.05 -1.07 -8.83
CA THR A 13 38.87 -2.15 -7.87
C THR A 13 38.17 -3.31 -8.57
N THR A 14 38.30 -4.53 -8.04
CA THR A 14 37.69 -5.72 -8.65
C THR A 14 36.16 -5.63 -8.78
N ASP A 15 35.52 -4.70 -8.06
CA ASP A 15 34.08 -4.40 -8.11
C ASP A 15 33.73 -3.20 -9.01
N SER A 16 34.71 -2.61 -9.69
CA SER A 16 34.52 -1.50 -10.62
C SER A 16 33.59 -1.93 -11.75
N PHE A 17 32.66 -1.05 -12.13
CA PHE A 17 31.74 -1.27 -13.23
C PHE A 17 32.45 -1.62 -14.55
N TRP A 18 33.66 -1.06 -14.75
CA TRP A 18 34.44 -1.22 -15.98
C TRP A 18 35.16 -2.58 -16.07
N GLU A 19 35.20 -3.36 -14.99
CA GLU A 19 35.75 -4.72 -15.03
C GLU A 19 34.83 -5.67 -15.81
N PRO A 20 35.39 -6.66 -16.52
CA PRO A 20 34.60 -7.63 -17.26
C PRO A 20 33.51 -8.27 -16.40
N ASN A 21 32.26 -8.25 -16.90
CA ASN A 21 31.04 -8.76 -16.25
C ASN A 21 30.44 -7.94 -15.10
N ASN A 22 31.07 -6.88 -14.59
CA ASN A 22 30.49 -6.13 -13.46
C ASN A 22 29.27 -5.29 -13.84
N TYR A 23 29.05 -5.02 -15.13
CA TYR A 23 27.80 -4.44 -15.64
C TYR A 23 26.56 -5.31 -15.38
N LYS A 24 26.73 -6.61 -15.05
CA LYS A 24 25.62 -7.53 -14.75
C LYS A 24 24.75 -7.06 -13.58
N ARG A 25 25.31 -6.29 -12.63
CA ARG A 25 24.52 -5.67 -11.56
C ARG A 25 23.47 -4.71 -12.13
N THR A 26 23.85 -3.93 -13.14
CA THR A 26 22.95 -2.98 -13.81
C THR A 26 21.88 -3.69 -14.62
N THR A 27 22.20 -4.79 -15.30
CA THR A 27 21.19 -5.57 -16.04
C THR A 27 20.23 -6.29 -15.09
N LYS A 28 20.74 -6.85 -13.98
CA LYS A 28 19.90 -7.47 -12.94
C LYS A 28 18.88 -6.50 -12.36
N ARG A 29 19.23 -5.21 -12.22
CA ARG A 29 18.31 -4.16 -11.74
C ARG A 29 17.03 -4.07 -12.58
N ILE A 30 17.08 -4.42 -13.87
CA ILE A 30 15.90 -4.44 -14.75
C ILE A 30 14.94 -5.56 -14.30
N GLU A 31 15.44 -6.77 -14.08
CA GLU A 31 14.66 -7.90 -13.56
C GLU A 31 14.11 -7.63 -12.17
N ASP A 32 14.92 -7.03 -11.29
CA ASP A 32 14.50 -6.67 -9.94
C ASP A 32 13.41 -5.58 -9.95
N GLY A 33 13.43 -4.67 -10.92
CA GLY A 33 12.38 -3.66 -11.11
C GLY A 33 10.99 -4.27 -11.37
N HIS A 34 10.91 -5.34 -12.17
CA HIS A 34 9.65 -6.09 -12.34
C HIS A 34 9.15 -6.64 -11.00
N LYS A 35 10.04 -7.28 -10.22
CA LYS A 35 9.69 -7.88 -8.91
C LYS A 35 9.28 -6.83 -7.88
N LEU A 36 9.86 -5.63 -7.95
CA LEU A 36 9.48 -4.51 -7.09
C LEU A 36 8.05 -4.03 -7.38
N CYS A 37 7.57 -4.12 -8.61
CA CYS A 37 6.16 -3.83 -8.93
C CYS A 37 5.23 -4.86 -8.27
N ASP A 38 5.57 -6.14 -8.31
CA ASP A 38 4.82 -7.19 -7.61
C ASP A 38 4.78 -6.96 -6.10
N SER A 39 5.91 -6.54 -5.53
CA SER A 39 6.04 -6.21 -4.10
C SER A 39 5.20 -4.98 -3.73
N LEU A 40 5.16 -3.96 -4.59
CA LEU A 40 4.33 -2.77 -4.38
C LEU A 40 2.83 -3.12 -4.45
N ILE A 41 2.42 -3.96 -5.41
CA ILE A 41 1.04 -4.44 -5.49
C ILE A 41 0.66 -5.19 -4.21
N ALA A 42 1.52 -6.08 -3.71
CA ALA A 42 1.28 -6.80 -2.47
C ALA A 42 1.12 -5.84 -1.27
N LEU A 43 2.02 -4.85 -1.15
CA LEU A 43 1.94 -3.83 -0.09
C LEU A 43 0.61 -3.06 -0.12
N VAL A 44 0.17 -2.63 -1.31
CA VAL A 44 -1.09 -1.90 -1.45
C VAL A 44 -2.29 -2.81 -1.14
N GLN A 45 -2.24 -4.08 -1.53
CA GLN A 45 -3.27 -5.07 -1.24
C GLN A 45 -3.40 -5.33 0.27
N GLU A 46 -2.28 -5.47 0.98
CA GLU A 46 -2.27 -5.61 2.44
C GLU A 46 -2.90 -4.40 3.11
N ARG A 47 -2.56 -3.18 2.66
CA ARG A 47 -3.18 -1.96 3.15
C ARG A 47 -4.69 -1.94 2.91
N ALA A 48 -5.14 -2.33 1.72
CA ALA A 48 -6.55 -2.39 1.37
C ALA A 48 -7.35 -3.36 2.26
N GLU A 49 -6.76 -4.48 2.68
CA GLU A 49 -7.39 -5.42 3.61
C GLU A 49 -7.51 -4.86 5.04
N ILE A 50 -6.59 -3.99 5.48
CA ILE A 50 -6.72 -3.27 6.75
C ILE A 50 -7.96 -2.36 6.73
N GLU A 51 -8.12 -1.57 5.67
CA GLU A 51 -9.27 -0.67 5.49
C GLU A 51 -10.60 -1.42 5.53
N LYS A 52 -10.69 -2.54 4.81
CA LYS A 52 -11.86 -3.44 4.80
C LYS A 52 -12.16 -4.03 6.17
N THR A 53 -11.12 -4.44 6.90
CA THR A 53 -11.29 -5.02 8.24
C THR A 53 -11.86 -4.00 9.21
N TYR A 54 -11.37 -2.76 9.16
CA TYR A 54 -11.89 -1.67 9.98
C TYR A 54 -13.33 -1.32 9.63
N ALA A 55 -13.66 -1.19 8.33
CA ALA A 55 -15.03 -0.98 7.87
C ALA A 55 -15.99 -2.08 8.37
N LYS A 56 -15.57 -3.35 8.29
CA LYS A 56 -16.35 -4.49 8.80
C LYS A 56 -16.59 -4.39 10.32
N ALA A 57 -15.57 -3.98 11.08
CA ALA A 57 -15.67 -3.80 12.52
C ALA A 57 -16.66 -2.67 12.87
N LEU A 58 -16.57 -1.52 12.20
CA LEU A 58 -17.51 -0.40 12.34
C LEU A 58 -18.94 -0.84 12.05
N LYS A 59 -19.17 -1.55 10.93
CA LYS A 59 -20.51 -2.01 10.55
C LYS A 59 -21.10 -3.00 11.57
N GLY A 60 -20.27 -3.93 12.06
CA GLY A 60 -20.67 -4.87 13.10
C GLY A 60 -21.00 -4.19 14.43
N TRP A 61 -20.18 -3.21 14.83
CA TRP A 61 -20.41 -2.41 16.04
C TRP A 61 -21.70 -1.59 15.94
N SER A 62 -21.89 -0.84 14.85
CA SER A 62 -23.09 -0.02 14.60
C SER A 62 -24.35 -0.86 14.70
N LYS A 63 -24.39 -2.00 13.97
CA LYS A 63 -25.53 -2.93 14.00
C LYS A 63 -25.82 -3.46 15.40
N SER A 64 -24.80 -3.93 16.11
CA SER A 64 -24.97 -4.50 17.46
C SER A 64 -25.53 -3.48 18.45
N TRP A 65 -25.06 -2.23 18.39
CA TRP A 65 -25.55 -1.18 19.27
C TRP A 65 -26.92 -0.67 18.87
N ASN A 66 -27.25 -0.60 17.58
CA ASN A 66 -28.59 -0.22 17.16
C ASN A 66 -29.65 -1.17 17.74
N GLU A 67 -29.42 -2.49 17.64
CA GLU A 67 -30.33 -3.50 18.21
C GLU A 67 -30.45 -3.41 19.74
N LYS A 68 -29.39 -3.03 20.45
CA LYS A 68 -29.40 -2.85 21.91
C LYS A 68 -30.15 -1.59 22.33
N ILE A 69 -29.97 -0.49 21.60
CA ILE A 69 -30.66 0.77 21.87
C ILE A 69 -32.15 0.62 21.62
N GLU A 70 -32.55 0.01 20.49
CA GLU A 70 -33.97 -0.19 20.15
C GLU A 70 -34.75 -1.06 21.13
N LYS A 71 -34.06 -2.00 21.79
CA LYS A 71 -34.65 -2.86 22.84
C LYS A 71 -34.48 -2.28 24.24
N GLY A 72 -33.75 -1.18 24.37
CA GLY A 72 -33.42 -0.53 25.62
C GLY A 72 -34.57 0.32 26.16
N PRO A 73 -34.44 0.81 27.40
CA PRO A 73 -35.45 1.68 28.02
C PRO A 73 -35.31 3.16 27.63
N GLU A 74 -34.28 3.54 26.88
CA GLU A 74 -34.02 4.93 26.46
C GLU A 74 -34.92 5.29 25.27
N TYR A 75 -35.50 6.49 25.27
CA TYR A 75 -36.40 6.95 24.21
C TYR A 75 -36.28 8.45 23.93
N GLY A 76 -36.96 8.91 22.89
CA GLY A 76 -37.07 10.34 22.56
C GLY A 76 -35.76 10.92 22.02
N THR A 77 -35.48 12.18 22.36
CA THR A 77 -34.36 12.92 21.75
C THR A 77 -32.99 12.40 22.16
N THR A 78 -32.86 11.83 23.37
CA THR A 78 -31.61 11.24 23.85
C THR A 78 -31.29 9.95 23.12
N GLU A 79 -32.29 9.08 22.89
CA GLU A 79 -32.15 7.89 22.05
C GLU A 79 -31.69 8.26 20.63
N ALA A 80 -32.32 9.29 20.05
CA ALA A 80 -31.94 9.80 18.73
C ALA A 80 -30.50 10.34 18.69
N ALA A 81 -30.09 11.09 19.71
CA ALA A 81 -28.72 11.58 19.83
C ALA A 81 -27.70 10.43 19.95
N TRP A 82 -28.04 9.38 20.70
CA TRP A 82 -27.21 8.19 20.83
C TRP A 82 -27.09 7.44 19.50
N LYS A 83 -28.20 7.23 18.77
CA LYS A 83 -28.20 6.64 17.42
C LYS A 83 -27.41 7.49 16.41
N GLY A 84 -27.24 8.79 16.66
CA GLY A 84 -26.37 9.66 15.87
C GLY A 84 -24.93 9.16 15.74
N ALA A 85 -24.36 8.57 16.80
CA ALA A 85 -23.02 7.99 16.76
C ALA A 85 -22.93 6.75 15.85
N LEU A 86 -24.03 6.00 15.73
CA LEU A 86 -24.11 4.82 14.85
C LEU A 86 -24.13 5.26 13.38
N VAL A 87 -24.87 6.33 13.07
CA VAL A 87 -24.91 6.95 11.73
C VAL A 87 -23.53 7.45 11.31
N GLU A 88 -22.77 8.06 12.22
CA GLU A 88 -21.39 8.46 11.95
C GLU A 88 -20.51 7.25 11.62
N SER A 89 -20.58 6.18 12.42
CA SER A 89 -19.85 4.94 12.17
C SER A 89 -20.20 4.27 10.84
N ASP A 90 -21.47 4.31 10.43
CA ASP A 90 -21.88 3.78 9.12
C ASP A 90 -21.29 4.60 7.97
N ARG A 91 -21.27 5.92 8.07
CA ARG A 91 -20.65 6.80 7.07
C ARG A 91 -19.14 6.61 7.00
N LEU A 92 -18.49 6.42 8.15
CA LEU A 92 -17.06 6.14 8.22
C LEU A 92 -16.74 4.78 7.60
N CYS A 93 -17.57 3.76 7.84
CA CYS A 93 -17.47 2.47 7.15
C CYS A 93 -17.48 2.65 5.62
N ASP A 94 -18.44 3.40 5.08
CA ASP A 94 -18.53 3.66 3.64
C ASP A 94 -17.31 4.41 3.10
N LEU A 95 -16.74 5.33 3.88
CA LEU A 95 -15.48 6.00 3.52
C LEU A 95 -14.32 5.01 3.41
N HIS A 96 -14.14 4.13 4.40
CA HIS A 96 -13.06 3.14 4.39
C HIS A 96 -13.22 2.11 3.25
N LEU A 97 -14.46 1.72 2.91
CA LEU A 97 -14.70 0.87 1.75
C LEU A 97 -14.29 1.56 0.44
N ARG A 98 -14.59 2.85 0.27
CA ARG A 98 -14.12 3.62 -0.90
C ARG A 98 -12.61 3.73 -0.97
N VAL A 99 -11.93 3.93 0.17
CA VAL A 99 -10.45 3.92 0.21
C VAL A 99 -9.93 2.56 -0.25
N LYS A 100 -10.49 1.46 0.25
CA LYS A 100 -10.13 0.10 -0.19
C LYS A 100 -10.34 -0.09 -1.69
N GLU A 101 -11.45 0.38 -2.24
CA GLU A 101 -11.78 0.28 -3.66
C GLU A 101 -10.76 1.05 -4.50
N ASN A 102 -10.49 2.32 -4.18
CA ASN A 102 -9.50 3.12 -4.91
C ASN A 102 -8.09 2.49 -4.86
N LEU A 103 -7.70 1.89 -3.74
CA LEU A 103 -6.41 1.18 -3.64
C LEU A 103 -6.35 -0.03 -4.59
N CYS A 104 -7.43 -0.82 -4.66
CA CYS A 104 -7.47 -2.03 -5.49
C CYS A 104 -7.70 -1.73 -6.98
N ASP A 105 -8.63 -0.84 -7.29
CA ASP A 105 -9.18 -0.69 -8.63
C ASP A 105 -8.42 0.39 -9.41
N ASP A 106 -7.87 1.39 -8.73
CA ASP A 106 -7.05 2.43 -9.38
C ASP A 106 -5.56 2.12 -9.21
N ILE A 107 -5.06 2.08 -7.97
CA ILE A 107 -3.60 2.07 -7.73
C ILE A 107 -2.98 0.75 -8.17
N ILE A 108 -3.50 -0.39 -7.70
CA ILE A 108 -2.98 -1.71 -8.11
C ILE A 108 -3.10 -1.88 -9.63
N GLN A 109 -4.20 -1.42 -10.23
CA GLN A 109 -4.39 -1.58 -11.66
C GLN A 109 -3.46 -0.70 -12.50
N GLN A 110 -3.18 0.52 -12.06
CA GLN A 110 -2.16 1.37 -12.69
C GLN A 110 -0.78 0.72 -12.64
N VAL A 111 -0.37 0.16 -11.49
CA VAL A 111 0.92 -0.52 -11.37
C VAL A 111 0.99 -1.74 -12.28
N LYS A 112 -0.07 -2.57 -12.31
CA LYS A 112 -0.15 -3.74 -13.21
C LYS A 112 -0.06 -3.34 -14.68
N THR A 113 -0.77 -2.30 -15.08
CA THR A 113 -0.75 -1.80 -16.46
C THR A 113 0.65 -1.31 -16.82
N TRP A 114 1.26 -0.48 -15.97
CA TRP A 114 2.60 0.01 -16.18
C TRP A 114 3.65 -1.12 -16.26
N GLN A 115 3.57 -2.11 -15.36
CA GLN A 115 4.47 -3.26 -15.35
C GLN A 115 4.36 -4.05 -16.65
N LYS A 116 3.14 -4.32 -17.13
CA LYS A 116 2.88 -5.04 -18.38
C LYS A 116 3.43 -4.29 -19.59
N ASP A 117 3.24 -2.98 -19.65
CA ASP A 117 3.67 -2.15 -20.79
C ASP A 117 5.19 -1.90 -20.78
N THR A 118 5.84 -2.03 -19.62
CA THR A 118 7.28 -1.79 -19.47
C THR A 118 8.12 -3.06 -19.67
N TYR A 119 7.66 -4.20 -19.14
CA TYR A 119 8.42 -5.46 -19.14
C TYR A 119 7.81 -6.49 -20.09
N HIS A 120 8.55 -6.84 -21.14
CA HIS A 120 8.16 -7.82 -22.15
C HIS A 120 8.99 -9.09 -21.99
N LYS A 121 8.34 -10.26 -22.05
CA LYS A 121 9.02 -11.56 -22.04
C LYS A 121 9.51 -11.95 -23.42
#